data_AF-A0A920U9T8-F1
#
_entry.id   AF-A0A920U9T8-F1
#
_cell.length_a   1.000
_cell.length_b   1.000
_cell.length_c   1.000
_cell.angle_alpha   90.00
_cell.angle_beta   90.00
_cell.angle_gamma   90.00
#
_symmetry.space_group_name_H-M   'P 1'
#
loop_
_entity.id
_entity.type
_entity.pdbx_description
1 polymer ?
#
loop_
_entity_poly.entity_id
_entity_poly.type
_entity_poly.pdbx_seq_one_letter_code
_entity_poly.pdbx_strand_id
1 'polypeptide(L)' 'MTSPTFAELGVPTSICQALDSRGITSPFAIQAATIVDAMDGRDVCGRAPTGSGKTLAFGIPLVVSVGRAEPDDHAASY' A
#
# COMPACT_ATOMS: atom_id res chain seq x y z
N MET A 1 -8.19 21.30 -7.14
CA MET A 1 -8.03 19.92 -7.66
C MET A 1 -8.23 19.00 -6.47
N THR A 2 -9.17 18.07 -6.54
CA THR A 2 -9.47 17.13 -5.45
C THR A 2 -8.42 16.02 -5.47
N SER A 3 -7.84 15.67 -4.32
CA SER A 3 -6.95 14.50 -4.21
C SER A 3 -7.77 13.23 -4.50
N PRO A 4 -7.23 12.26 -5.28
CA PRO A 4 -7.93 11.01 -5.55
C PRO A 4 -8.12 10.21 -4.26
N THR A 5 -9.14 9.38 -4.21
CA THR A 5 -9.34 8.35 -3.19
C THR A 5 -8.41 7.16 -3.42
N PHE A 6 -8.22 6.30 -2.40
CA PHE A 6 -7.46 5.05 -2.60
C PHE A 6 -8.10 4.13 -3.66
N ALA A 7 -9.43 4.11 -3.75
CA ALA A 7 -10.15 3.32 -4.74
C ALA A 7 -9.89 3.83 -6.17
N GLU A 8 -9.85 5.15 -6.38
CA GLU A 8 -9.51 5.76 -7.67
C GLU A 8 -8.05 5.50 -8.08
N LEU A 9 -7.17 5.22 -7.12
CA LEU A 9 -5.79 4.79 -7.39
C LEU A 9 -5.67 3.29 -7.71
N GLY A 10 -6.77 2.53 -7.68
CA GLY A 10 -6.79 1.09 -7.97
C GLY A 10 -6.48 0.20 -6.76
N VAL A 11 -6.46 0.74 -5.53
CA VAL A 11 -6.23 -0.05 -4.33
C VAL A 11 -7.40 -1.02 -4.09
N PRO A 12 -7.15 -2.32 -3.83
CA PRO A 12 -8.21 -3.31 -3.61
C PRO A 12 -9.17 -2.93 -2.47
N THR A 13 -10.45 -3.26 -2.66
CA THR A 13 -11.54 -2.91 -1.73
C THR A 13 -11.28 -3.36 -0.30
N SER A 14 -10.70 -4.54 -0.09
CA SER A 14 -10.37 -5.06 1.25
C SER A 14 -9.37 -4.17 1.99
N ILE A 15 -8.38 -3.63 1.28
CA ILE A 15 -7.40 -2.70 1.83
C ILE A 15 -8.04 -1.33 2.07
N CYS A 16 -8.86 -0.84 1.14
CA CYS A 16 -9.61 0.41 1.32
C CYS A 16 -10.50 0.36 2.59
N GLN A 17 -11.20 -0.75 2.83
CA GLN A 17 -12.00 -0.94 4.05
C GLN A 17 -11.13 -1.00 5.32
N ALA A 18 -9.98 -1.67 5.26
CA ALA A 18 -9.06 -1.71 6.38
C ALA A 18 -8.50 -0.32 6.71
N LEU A 19 -8.19 0.51 5.71
CA LEU A 19 -7.76 1.89 5.88
C LEU A 19 -8.87 2.75 6.47
N ASP A 20 -10.09 2.65 5.93
CA ASP A 20 -11.27 3.39 6.40
C ASP A 20 -11.60 3.08 7.87
N SER A 21 -11.53 1.81 8.28
CA SER A 21 -11.74 1.40 9.69
C SER A 21 -10.75 2.02 10.67
N ARG A 22 -9.61 2.52 10.16
CA ARG A 22 -8.55 3.19 10.94
C ARG A 22 -8.58 4.71 10.76
N GLY A 23 -9.62 5.25 10.12
CA GLY A 23 -9.78 6.68 9.83
C GLY A 23 -8.91 7.21 8.69
N ILE A 24 -8.34 6.34 7.85
CA ILE A 24 -7.47 6.70 6.74
C ILE A 24 -8.30 6.73 5.46
N THR A 25 -8.97 7.84 5.21
CA THR A 25 -9.99 7.97 4.15
C THR A 25 -9.47 8.55 2.83
N SER A 26 -8.35 9.26 2.87
CA SER A 26 -7.74 9.89 1.69
C SER A 26 -6.22 9.75 1.67
N PRO A 27 -5.61 9.51 0.51
CA PRO A 27 -4.16 9.45 0.38
C PRO A 27 -3.51 10.82 0.53
N PHE A 28 -2.31 10.82 1.09
CA PHE A 28 -1.42 11.98 1.04
C PHE A 28 -0.78 12.14 -0.35
N ALA A 29 -0.25 13.33 -0.64
CA ALA A 29 0.31 13.65 -1.96
C ALA A 29 1.37 12.65 -2.42
N ILE A 30 2.27 12.22 -1.51
CA ILE A 30 3.30 11.22 -1.86
C ILE A 30 2.69 9.86 -2.19
N GLN A 31 1.60 9.46 -1.51
CA GLN A 31 0.92 8.19 -1.77
C GLN A 31 0.19 8.23 -3.11
N ALA A 32 -0.55 9.31 -3.39
CA ALA A 32 -1.23 9.51 -4.67
C ALA A 32 -0.25 9.57 -5.86
N ALA A 33 0.95 10.10 -5.65
CA ALA A 33 1.99 10.20 -6.66
C ALA A 33 2.73 8.87 -6.93
N THR A 34 2.64 7.86 -6.04
CA THR A 34 3.49 6.66 -6.15
C THR A 34 2.73 5.34 -6.19
N ILE A 35 1.50 5.27 -5.64
CA ILE A 35 0.78 3.99 -5.46
C ILE A 35 0.53 3.29 -6.80
N VAL A 36 0.11 4.02 -7.84
CA VAL A 36 -0.19 3.43 -9.15
C VAL A 36 1.06 2.83 -9.78
N ASP A 37 2.14 3.59 -9.88
CA ASP A 37 3.41 3.11 -10.44
C ASP A 37 3.98 1.91 -9.67
N ALA A 38 3.88 1.94 -8.33
CA ALA A 38 4.37 0.85 -7.49
C ALA A 38 3.50 -0.42 -7.60
N MET A 39 2.18 -0.29 -7.76
CA MET A 39 1.29 -1.43 -8.03
C MET A 39 1.48 -1.99 -9.44
N ASP A 40 1.88 -1.15 -10.40
CA ASP A 40 2.32 -1.56 -11.75
C ASP A 40 3.70 -2.26 -11.75
N GLY A 41 4.34 -2.42 -10.59
CA GLY A 41 5.63 -3.09 -10.45
C GLY A 41 6.84 -2.24 -10.90
N ARG A 42 6.68 -0.92 -11.02
CA ARG A 42 7.78 0.00 -11.34
C ARG A 42 8.59 0.33 -10.10
N ASP A 43 9.90 0.53 -10.27
CA ASP A 43 10.75 1.04 -9.21
C ASP A 43 10.39 2.50 -8.89
N VAL A 44 10.16 2.79 -7.61
CA VAL A 44 9.76 4.13 -7.15
C VAL A 44 10.67 4.62 -6.03
N CYS A 45 11.22 5.84 -6.18
CA CYS A 45 11.94 6.54 -5.12
C CYS A 45 11.11 7.72 -4.60
N GLY A 46 10.47 7.55 -3.45
CA GLY A 46 9.64 8.57 -2.82
C GLY A 46 10.42 9.48 -1.86
N ARG A 47 10.66 10.74 -2.23
CA ARG A 47 11.27 11.76 -1.36
C ARG A 47 10.19 12.66 -0.74
N ALA A 48 9.92 12.47 0.55
CA ALA A 48 9.03 13.33 1.33
C ALA A 48 9.48 13.42 2.79
N PRO A 49 9.10 14.46 3.56
CA PRO A 49 9.37 14.55 5.00
C PRO A 49 8.85 13.34 5.81
N THR A 50 9.37 13.19 7.03
CA THR A 50 8.79 12.26 8.02
C THR A 50 7.35 12.69 8.34
N GLY A 51 6.46 11.73 8.59
CA GLY A 51 5.03 12.01 8.79
C GLY A 51 4.20 12.18 7.50
N SER A 52 4.83 12.27 6.32
CA SER A 52 4.11 12.37 5.03
C SER A 52 3.46 11.06 4.55
N GLY A 53 3.38 10.02 5.38
CA GLY A 53 2.69 8.77 5.03
C GLY A 53 3.42 7.82 4.08
N LYS A 54 4.75 7.95 3.92
CA LYS A 54 5.56 7.07 3.05
C LYS A 54 5.40 5.59 3.38
N THR A 55 5.18 5.22 4.64
CA THR A 55 4.98 3.82 5.06
C THR A 55 3.85 3.15 4.29
N LEU A 56 2.70 3.81 4.14
CA LEU A 56 1.59 3.26 3.35
C LEU A 56 1.81 3.42 1.84
N ALA A 57 2.59 4.43 1.42
CA ALA A 57 2.96 4.60 0.02
C ALA A 57 3.71 3.38 -0.55
N PHE A 58 4.54 2.73 0.27
CA PHE A 58 5.23 1.48 -0.10
C PHE A 58 4.50 0.22 0.39
N GLY A 59 3.88 0.27 1.56
CA GLY A 59 3.24 -0.89 2.18
C GLY A 59 1.99 -1.38 1.45
N ILE A 60 1.19 -0.47 0.87
CA ILE A 60 0.00 -0.85 0.10
C ILE A 60 0.40 -1.68 -1.14
N PRO A 61 1.27 -1.20 -2.05
CA PRO A 61 1.74 -2.00 -3.18
C PRO A 61 2.37 -3.34 -2.78
N LEU A 62 3.10 -3.38 -1.66
CA LEU A 62 3.71 -4.62 -1.15
C LEU A 62 2.63 -5.65 -0.76
N VAL A 63 1.63 -5.25 0.02
CA VAL A 63 0.55 -6.16 0.44
C VAL A 63 -0.33 -6.59 -0.73
N VAL A 64 -0.51 -5.72 -1.73
CA VAL A 64 -1.26 -6.06 -2.97
C VAL A 64 -0.54 -7.10 -3.82
N SER A 65 0.79 -7.05 -3.87
CA SER A 65 1.60 -7.90 -4.75
C SER A 65 2.04 -9.22 -4.12
N VAL A 66 2.14 -9.29 -2.79
CA VAL A 66 2.60 -10.50 -2.11
C VAL A 66 1.52 -11.59 -2.10
N GLY A 67 1.90 -12.80 -2.53
CA GLY A 67 1.06 -13.98 -2.40
C GLY A 67 0.87 -14.39 -0.94
N ARG A 68 -0.15 -15.22 -0.68
CA ARG A 68 -0.29 -15.86 0.63
C ARG A 68 0.97 -16.71 0.88
N ALA A 69 1.58 -16.53 2.05
CA ALA A 69 2.67 -17.39 2.47
C ALA A 69 2.13 -18.80 2.78
N GLU A 70 2.81 -19.81 2.26
CA GLU A 70 2.62 -21.20 2.67
C GLU A 70 3.47 -21.46 3.93
N PRO A 71 2.96 -22.21 4.92
CA PRO A 71 3.77 -22.62 6.05
C PRO A 71 4.94 -23.46 5.57
N ASP A 72 6.12 -23.20 6.13
CA ASP A 72 7.31 -24.02 5.90
C ASP A 72 7.21 -25.32 6.73
N ASP A 73 7.15 -26.46 6.05
CA ASP A 73 7.09 -27.80 6.67
C ASP A 73 8.35 -28.12 7.51
N HIS A 74 9.41 -27.30 7.44
CA HIS A 74 10.61 -27.46 8.26
C HIS A 74 10.39 -27.22 9.76
N ALA A 75 9.22 -26.73 10.19
CA ALA A 75 8.89 -26.52 11.61
C ALA A 75 8.67 -27.81 12.43
N ALA A 76 8.61 -29.00 11.79
CA ALA A 76 8.34 -30.27 12.47
C ALA A 76 9.59 -31.05 12.94
N SER A 77 10.79 -30.48 12.82
CA SER A 77 12.07 -31.19 13.08
C SER A 77 12.75 -30.82 14.41
N TYR A 78 12.00 -30.46 15.45
CA TYR A 78 12.55 -30.20 16.80
C TYR A 78 11.97 -31.14 17.86
#